data_AF-A0A9E5Y1Q2-F1
#
_entry.id   AF-A0A9E5Y1Q2-F1
#
_cell.length_a   1.000
_cell.length_b   1.000
_cell.length_c   1.000
_cell.angle_alpha   90.00
_cell.angle_beta   90.00
_cell.angle_gamma   90.00
#
_symmetry.space_group_name_H-M   'P 1'
#
loop_
_entity.id
_entity.type
_entity.pdbx_description
1 polymer ?
#
loop_
_entity_poly.entity_id
_entity_poly.type
_entity_poly.pdbx_seq_one_letter_code
_entity_poly.pdbx_strand_id
1 'polypeptide(L)'
;MKNKRFLTTIQAFTLILSLVFMASAASASQKVKGTVTALFKDGSVCQVASGMMARDKVCPEGVDKKVESAIMVDGNDCNIKPEKDQTVILKIKGLGKTTGEIIAVVKDELTNDDLEKVSEKGSLILWKNGNTGEIFLIKTKKPVTPEKGAQIKMILKKKVTRVEGC
;
A
#
# COMPACT_ATOMS: atom_id res chain seq x y z
N MET A 1 -44.13 49.09 52.46
CA MET A 1 -42.72 49.42 52.13
C MET A 1 -42.35 48.72 50.82
N LYS A 2 -41.68 49.48 49.93
CA LYS A 2 -40.79 49.08 48.81
C LYS A 2 -41.22 48.00 47.80
N ASN A 3 -41.68 48.57 46.69
CA ASN A 3 -41.50 48.25 45.28
C ASN A 3 -40.15 47.60 44.85
N LYS A 4 -40.22 46.92 43.68
CA LYS A 4 -39.18 46.61 42.65
C LYS A 4 -38.38 45.29 42.71
N ARG A 5 -38.54 44.57 41.59
CA ARG A 5 -37.66 43.61 40.87
C ARG A 5 -36.17 43.70 41.23
N PHE A 6 -35.44 42.59 41.21
CA PHE A 6 -34.21 42.37 40.42
C PHE A 6 -33.63 40.96 40.69
N LEU A 7 -33.47 40.17 39.61
CA LEU A 7 -32.26 39.43 39.22
C LEU A 7 -31.36 38.83 40.33
N THR A 8 -31.16 37.50 40.36
CA THR A 8 -29.83 36.84 40.24
C THR A 8 -29.92 35.30 40.36
N THR A 9 -29.39 34.61 39.32
CA THR A 9 -28.49 33.43 39.38
C THR A 9 -29.04 32.12 40.03
N ILE A 10 -29.00 30.90 39.47
CA ILE A 10 -27.89 30.09 38.92
C ILE A 10 -28.49 28.85 38.21
N GLN A 11 -27.97 28.59 37.01
CA GLN A 11 -27.87 27.31 36.27
C GLN A 11 -29.13 26.48 35.97
N ALA A 12 -29.65 26.73 34.76
CA ALA A 12 -30.25 25.69 33.94
C ALA A 12 -29.19 24.62 33.60
N PHE A 13 -29.42 23.38 34.04
CA PHE A 13 -28.77 22.19 33.51
C PHE A 13 -29.33 21.93 32.11
N THR A 14 -28.78 22.67 31.16
CA THR A 14 -29.04 22.52 29.73
C THR A 14 -28.37 21.22 29.28
N LEU A 15 -29.13 20.13 29.34
CA LEU A 15 -28.81 18.82 28.75
C LEU A 15 -28.98 18.93 27.22
N ILE A 16 -28.17 19.78 26.59
CA ILE A 16 -28.11 19.92 25.13
C ILE A 16 -26.94 19.08 24.64
N LEU A 17 -27.34 18.02 23.93
CA LEU A 17 -26.76 17.72 22.62
C LEU A 17 -25.22 17.76 22.63
N SER A 18 -24.63 16.77 23.29
CA SER A 18 -23.35 16.27 22.81
C SER A 18 -23.63 15.73 21.40
N LEU A 19 -23.56 16.63 20.42
CA LEU A 19 -23.27 16.30 19.04
C LEU A 19 -22.18 15.25 19.13
N VAL A 20 -22.58 14.00 18.88
CA VAL A 20 -21.65 12.95 18.49
C VAL A 20 -20.93 13.57 17.32
N PHE A 21 -19.70 14.00 17.58
CA PHE A 21 -18.70 14.27 16.58
C PHE A 21 -18.58 12.97 15.78
N MET A 22 -19.47 12.81 14.80
CA MET A 22 -19.20 12.04 13.61
C MET A 22 -18.11 12.85 12.89
N ALA A 23 -16.91 12.80 13.46
CA ALA A 23 -15.70 13.03 12.73
C ALA A 23 -15.71 11.94 11.66
N SER A 24 -16.33 12.28 10.52
CA SER A 24 -15.98 11.66 9.26
C SER A 24 -14.51 11.96 9.09
N ALA A 25 -13.67 11.09 9.66
CA ALA A 25 -12.28 11.01 9.33
C ALA A 25 -12.27 10.66 7.85
N ALA A 26 -12.23 11.68 7.01
CA ALA A 26 -11.88 11.56 5.61
C ALA A 26 -10.51 10.86 5.62
N SER A 27 -10.54 9.54 5.48
CA SER A 27 -9.37 8.71 5.73
C SER A 27 -8.35 9.05 4.67
N ALA A 28 -7.28 9.72 5.05
CA ALA A 28 -6.25 10.14 4.12
C ALA A 28 -5.62 8.90 3.48
N SER A 29 -5.87 8.67 2.19
CA SER A 29 -5.16 7.63 1.44
C SER A 29 -3.67 7.95 1.49
N GLN A 30 -2.85 7.03 2.02
CA GLN A 30 -1.41 7.20 2.06
C GLN A 30 -0.86 7.17 0.63
N LYS A 31 -0.04 8.17 0.30
CA LYS A 31 0.56 8.33 -1.03
C LYS A 31 2.07 8.29 -0.85
N VAL A 32 2.74 7.39 -1.55
CA VAL A 32 4.19 7.28 -1.53
C VAL A 32 4.76 7.34 -2.94
N LYS A 33 6.03 7.75 -3.04
CA LYS A 33 6.77 7.84 -4.29
C LYS A 33 7.91 6.85 -4.30
N GLY A 34 8.23 6.35 -5.48
CA GLY A 34 9.37 5.50 -5.74
C GLY A 34 9.89 5.69 -7.15
N THR A 35 11.10 5.22 -7.37
CA THR A 35 11.79 5.31 -8.66
C THR A 35 12.04 3.91 -9.19
N VAL A 36 11.72 3.68 -10.47
CA VAL A 36 12.03 2.41 -11.12
C VAL A 36 13.54 2.27 -11.27
N THR A 37 14.11 1.21 -10.72
CA THR A 37 15.56 0.94 -10.78
C THR A 37 15.90 -0.11 -11.82
N ALA A 38 14.99 -1.04 -12.07
CA ALA A 38 15.14 -2.06 -13.11
C ALA A 38 13.77 -2.54 -13.62
N LEU A 39 13.78 -3.03 -14.86
CA LEU A 39 12.66 -3.71 -15.52
C LEU A 39 13.20 -4.99 -16.15
N PHE A 40 12.51 -6.09 -15.92
CA PHE A 40 12.81 -7.38 -16.51
C PHE A 40 11.60 -7.82 -17.33
N LYS A 41 11.81 -8.19 -18.58
CA LYS A 41 10.80 -8.82 -19.43
C LYS A 41 11.00 -10.32 -19.37
N ASP A 42 9.91 -11.08 -19.26
CA ASP A 42 9.93 -12.53 -19.09
C ASP A 42 10.82 -12.97 -17.89
N GLY A 43 10.75 -12.18 -16.81
CA GLY A 43 11.66 -12.24 -15.68
C GLY A 43 11.32 -13.36 -14.69
N SER A 44 12.36 -13.89 -14.05
CA SER A 44 12.26 -14.77 -12.87
C SER A 44 11.98 -13.93 -11.62
N VAL A 45 10.95 -14.28 -10.85
CA VAL A 45 10.64 -13.57 -9.59
C VAL A 45 11.83 -13.68 -8.63
N CYS A 46 12.44 -14.87 -8.55
CA CYS A 46 13.53 -15.15 -7.63
C CYS A 46 14.82 -14.39 -8.00
N GLN A 47 15.13 -14.31 -9.29
CA GLN A 47 16.28 -13.54 -9.77
C GLN A 47 16.12 -12.06 -9.42
N VAL A 48 14.92 -11.51 -9.60
CA VAL A 48 14.65 -10.09 -9.34
C VAL A 48 14.64 -9.80 -7.84
N ALA A 49 14.04 -10.66 -7.03
CA ALA A 49 14.03 -10.53 -5.57
C ALA A 49 15.45 -10.62 -4.98
N SER A 50 16.29 -11.52 -5.52
CA SER A 50 17.70 -11.66 -5.12
C SER A 50 18.54 -10.41 -5.42
N GLY A 51 18.17 -9.63 -6.43
CA GLY A 51 18.78 -8.32 -6.69
C GLY A 51 18.44 -7.24 -5.67
N MET A 52 17.44 -7.47 -4.81
CA MET A 52 16.92 -6.48 -3.84
C MET A 52 17.18 -6.87 -2.38
N MET A 53 17.14 -8.16 -2.08
CA MET A 53 17.36 -8.74 -0.76
C MET A 53 18.82 -9.17 -0.61
N ALA A 54 19.47 -8.78 0.49
CA ALA A 54 20.89 -9.02 0.73
C ALA A 54 21.18 -10.44 1.28
N ARG A 55 20.62 -11.50 0.67
CA ARG A 55 20.75 -12.88 1.16
C ARG A 55 20.98 -13.89 0.03
N ASP A 56 21.67 -14.97 0.39
CA ASP A 56 22.06 -16.05 -0.52
C ASP A 56 20.88 -16.97 -0.89
N LYS A 57 19.82 -16.97 -0.07
CA LYS A 57 18.60 -17.76 -0.27
C LYS A 57 17.37 -16.86 -0.09
N VAL A 58 16.88 -16.33 -1.20
CA VAL A 58 15.69 -15.45 -1.25
C VAL A 58 14.43 -16.23 -1.62
N CYS A 59 14.58 -17.35 -2.33
CA CYS A 59 13.49 -18.19 -2.77
C CYS A 59 13.59 -19.61 -2.21
N PRO A 60 12.44 -20.29 -2.06
CA PRO A 60 12.39 -21.70 -1.74
C PRO A 60 13.01 -22.53 -2.87
N GLU A 61 13.68 -23.62 -2.51
CA GLU A 61 14.38 -24.48 -3.47
C GLU A 61 13.39 -25.13 -4.45
N GLY A 62 13.73 -25.12 -5.74
CA GLY A 62 12.93 -25.75 -6.80
C GLY A 62 11.68 -24.97 -7.24
N VAL A 63 11.42 -23.77 -6.69
CA VAL A 63 10.26 -22.95 -7.05
C VAL A 63 10.73 -21.60 -7.58
N ASP A 64 10.58 -21.41 -8.90
CA ASP A 64 10.76 -20.11 -9.54
C ASP A 64 9.63 -19.86 -10.53
N LYS A 65 8.93 -18.74 -10.34
CA LYS A 65 7.85 -18.33 -11.24
C LYS A 65 8.36 -17.32 -12.24
N LYS A 66 7.92 -17.49 -13.50
CA LYS A 66 8.12 -16.49 -14.54
C LYS A 66 6.95 -15.51 -14.57
N VAL A 67 7.25 -14.26 -14.86
CA VAL A 67 6.27 -13.20 -15.09
C VAL A 67 6.58 -12.47 -16.38
N GLU A 68 5.54 -12.01 -17.08
CA GLU A 68 5.68 -11.24 -18.31
C GLU A 68 6.55 -9.98 -18.09
N SER A 69 6.38 -9.34 -16.93
CA SER A 69 7.26 -8.24 -16.51
C SER A 69 7.43 -8.16 -14.99
N ALA A 70 8.66 -7.94 -14.55
CA ALA A 70 9.01 -7.64 -13.17
C ALA A 70 9.68 -6.26 -13.10
N ILE A 71 9.28 -5.45 -12.12
CA ILE A 71 9.74 -4.07 -11.97
C ILE A 71 10.28 -3.89 -10.57
N MET A 72 11.52 -3.45 -10.46
CA MET A 72 12.12 -3.06 -9.19
C MET A 72 11.89 -1.57 -8.97
N VAL A 73 11.40 -1.23 -7.78
CA VAL A 73 11.14 0.15 -7.37
C VAL A 73 11.78 0.40 -6.02
N ASP A 74 12.62 1.42 -5.95
CA ASP A 74 13.09 1.95 -4.67
C ASP A 74 12.12 3.02 -4.19
N GLY A 75 11.46 2.74 -3.07
CA GLY A 75 10.56 3.66 -2.40
C GLY A 75 11.31 4.65 -1.54
N ASN A 76 10.95 5.93 -1.67
CA ASN A 76 11.60 7.02 -0.94
C ASN A 76 11.01 7.26 0.46
N ASP A 77 9.89 6.62 0.80
CA ASP A 77 9.08 6.98 1.95
C ASP A 77 9.19 5.97 3.10
N CYS A 78 9.50 6.47 4.30
CA CYS A 78 9.88 5.67 5.46
C CYS A 78 8.73 5.04 6.26
N ASN A 79 7.50 5.51 6.08
CA ASN A 79 6.38 5.26 7.01
C ASN A 79 5.18 4.54 6.40
N ILE A 80 5.37 3.88 5.26
CA ILE A 80 4.32 3.05 4.66
C ILE A 80 4.31 1.65 5.26
N LYS A 81 3.13 1.22 5.71
CA LYS A 81 2.87 -0.14 6.19
C LYS A 81 1.72 -0.73 5.38
N PRO A 82 2.01 -1.26 4.18
CA PRO A 82 1.00 -1.93 3.38
C PRO A 82 0.62 -3.25 4.04
N GLU A 83 -0.62 -3.68 3.82
CA GLU A 83 -1.11 -4.98 4.27
C GLU A 83 -1.27 -5.95 3.10
N LYS A 84 -1.20 -7.25 3.39
CA LYS A 84 -1.53 -8.30 2.42
C LYS A 84 -2.99 -8.17 1.95
N ASP A 85 -3.19 -8.43 0.66
CA ASP A 85 -4.44 -8.30 -0.09
C ASP A 85 -4.98 -6.85 -0.16
N GLN A 86 -4.14 -5.86 0.16
CA GLN A 86 -4.51 -4.46 0.05
C GLN A 86 -4.44 -4.00 -1.41
N THR A 87 -5.51 -3.38 -1.88
CA THR A 87 -5.54 -2.76 -3.21
C THR A 87 -4.75 -1.46 -3.23
N VAL A 88 -3.95 -1.27 -4.28
CA VAL A 88 -3.19 -0.04 -4.52
C VAL A 88 -3.51 0.55 -5.88
N ILE A 89 -3.42 1.88 -5.99
CA ILE A 89 -3.36 2.58 -7.27
C ILE A 89 -1.93 3.01 -7.50
N LEU A 90 -1.38 2.62 -8.63
CA LEU A 90 -0.04 3.00 -9.09
C LEU A 90 -0.21 4.04 -10.20
N LYS A 91 0.32 5.24 -9.99
CA LYS A 91 0.42 6.28 -11.01
C LYS A 91 1.85 6.29 -11.54
N ILE A 92 2.02 5.93 -12.80
CA ILE A 92 3.32 5.80 -13.43
C ILE A 92 3.47 6.96 -14.42
N LYS A 93 4.50 7.78 -14.26
CA LYS A 93 4.76 8.90 -15.18
C LYS A 93 4.93 8.35 -16.61
N GLY A 94 4.20 8.90 -17.58
CA GLY A 94 4.23 8.45 -18.98
C GLY A 94 3.28 7.29 -19.34
N LEU A 95 2.82 6.50 -18.36
CA LEU A 95 1.96 5.32 -18.61
C LEU A 95 0.56 5.42 -17.97
N GLY A 96 0.30 6.48 -17.21
CA GLY A 96 -1.02 6.72 -16.61
C GLY A 96 -1.20 6.01 -15.27
N LYS A 97 -2.39 5.42 -15.06
CA LYS A 97 -2.76 4.79 -13.77
C LYS A 97 -3.08 3.31 -13.98
N THR A 98 -2.58 2.47 -13.08
CA THR A 98 -2.95 1.06 -13.00
C THR A 98 -3.33 0.69 -11.57
N THR A 99 -4.09 -0.39 -11.43
CA THR A 99 -4.45 -0.94 -10.12
C THR A 99 -3.60 -2.17 -9.87
N GLY A 100 -3.07 -2.26 -8.65
CA GLY A 100 -2.36 -3.43 -8.16
C GLY A 100 -2.95 -3.94 -6.85
N GLU A 101 -2.46 -5.10 -6.43
CA GLU A 101 -2.78 -5.74 -5.17
C GLU A 101 -1.47 -6.17 -4.51
N ILE A 102 -1.31 -5.85 -3.23
CA ILE A 102 -0.17 -6.30 -2.44
C ILE A 102 -0.41 -7.77 -2.09
N ILE A 103 0.36 -8.66 -2.70
CA ILE A 103 0.24 -10.10 -2.49
C ILE A 103 1.12 -10.58 -1.34
N ALA A 104 2.21 -9.86 -1.06
CA ALA A 104 3.12 -10.16 0.04
C ALA A 104 3.88 -8.90 0.51
N VAL A 105 4.28 -8.90 1.78
CA VAL A 105 5.23 -7.97 2.38
C VAL A 105 6.30 -8.81 3.03
N VAL A 106 7.52 -8.73 2.50
CA VAL A 106 8.61 -9.66 2.81
C VAL A 106 9.88 -8.88 3.13
N LYS A 107 10.72 -9.42 4.01
CA LYS A 107 11.98 -8.78 4.37
C LYS A 107 13.19 -9.61 3.99
N ASP A 108 13.09 -10.92 4.20
CA ASP A 108 14.23 -11.83 4.14
C ASP A 108 14.08 -12.90 3.06
N GLU A 109 12.91 -13.53 2.98
CA GLU A 109 12.64 -14.63 2.04
C GLU A 109 11.21 -14.56 1.47
N LEU A 110 11.04 -15.12 0.28
CA LEU A 110 9.74 -15.42 -0.30
C LEU A 110 9.30 -16.81 0.13
N THR A 111 8.00 -16.98 0.39
CA THR A 111 7.41 -18.30 0.64
C THR A 111 6.80 -18.87 -0.63
N ASN A 112 6.52 -20.18 -0.63
CA ASN A 112 5.76 -20.82 -1.71
C ASN A 112 4.40 -20.12 -1.91
N ASP A 113 3.71 -19.78 -0.83
CA ASP A 113 2.41 -19.08 -0.88
C ASP A 113 2.50 -17.71 -1.56
N ASP A 114 3.59 -16.97 -1.34
CA ASP A 114 3.79 -15.66 -1.97
C ASP A 114 3.99 -15.82 -3.48
N LEU A 115 4.77 -16.82 -3.88
CA LEU A 115 5.02 -17.16 -5.29
C LEU A 115 3.75 -17.70 -5.95
N GLU A 116 2.94 -18.52 -5.28
CA GLU A 116 1.69 -19.04 -5.81
C GLU A 116 0.72 -17.92 -6.21
N LYS A 117 0.69 -16.82 -5.45
CA LYS A 117 -0.16 -15.65 -5.73
C LYS A 117 0.34 -14.78 -6.89
N VAL A 118 1.62 -14.91 -7.26
CA VAL A 118 2.16 -14.26 -8.46
C VAL A 118 1.42 -14.79 -9.69
N SER A 119 0.94 -13.86 -10.50
CA SER A 119 0.30 -14.17 -11.78
C SER A 119 1.30 -14.05 -12.90
N GLU A 120 1.30 -15.02 -13.79
CA GLU A 120 2.05 -14.99 -15.04
C GLU A 120 1.59 -13.81 -15.93
N LYS A 121 0.29 -13.46 -15.84
CA LYS A 121 -0.29 -12.32 -16.54
C LYS A 121 -0.12 -11.03 -15.73
N GLY A 122 0.22 -9.94 -16.41
CA GLY A 122 0.40 -8.62 -15.80
C GLY A 122 1.85 -8.32 -15.46
N SER A 123 2.05 -7.40 -14.52
CA SER A 123 3.38 -7.07 -13.99
C SER A 123 3.44 -7.40 -12.51
N LEU A 124 4.61 -7.88 -12.09
CA LEU A 124 5.00 -7.91 -10.69
C LEU A 124 5.85 -6.68 -10.40
N ILE A 125 5.49 -5.90 -9.39
CA ILE A 125 6.30 -4.79 -8.88
C ILE A 125 6.85 -5.19 -7.53
N LEU A 126 8.16 -5.18 -7.40
CA LEU A 126 8.88 -5.36 -6.15
C LEU A 126 9.27 -3.97 -5.65
N TRP A 127 8.57 -3.49 -4.63
CA TRP A 127 8.77 -2.17 -4.07
C TRP A 127 9.56 -2.25 -2.78
N LYS A 128 10.80 -1.76 -2.77
CA LYS A 128 11.61 -1.66 -1.55
C LYS A 128 11.18 -0.46 -0.73
N ASN A 129 10.89 -0.68 0.54
CA ASN A 129 10.75 0.39 1.52
C ASN A 129 12.16 0.90 1.89
N GLY A 130 12.43 2.17 1.61
CA GLY A 130 13.74 2.78 1.89
C GLY A 130 14.13 2.84 3.37
N ASN A 131 13.18 2.65 4.30
CA ASN A 131 13.44 2.67 5.74
C ASN A 131 13.53 1.27 6.35
N THR A 132 12.53 0.44 6.11
CA THR A 132 12.46 -0.90 6.74
C THR A 132 13.26 -1.95 5.97
N GLY A 133 13.59 -1.67 4.69
CA GLY A 133 14.17 -2.63 3.77
C GLY A 133 13.18 -3.70 3.30
N GLU A 134 11.94 -3.68 3.79
CA GLU A 134 10.89 -4.61 3.35
C GLU A 134 10.57 -4.40 1.87
N ILE A 135 10.24 -5.48 1.19
CA ILE A 135 9.83 -5.50 -0.20
C ILE A 135 8.34 -5.84 -0.25
N PHE A 136 7.60 -5.01 -0.95
CA PHE A 136 6.18 -5.24 -1.22
C PHE A 136 6.05 -5.85 -2.60
N LEU A 137 5.46 -7.04 -2.67
CA LEU A 137 5.13 -7.68 -3.94
C LEU A 137 3.75 -7.20 -4.35
N ILE A 138 3.69 -6.47 -5.45
CA ILE A 138 2.47 -5.87 -5.97
C ILE A 138 2.18 -6.48 -7.34
N LYS A 139 1.08 -7.20 -7.43
CA LYS A 139 0.58 -7.77 -8.69
C LYS A 139 -0.35 -6.78 -9.38
N THR A 140 -0.11 -6.50 -10.66
CA THR A 140 -1.03 -5.69 -11.48
C THR A 140 -1.93 -6.57 -12.34
N LYS A 141 -3.12 -6.06 -12.70
CA LYS A 141 -4.04 -6.76 -13.61
C LYS A 141 -3.61 -6.71 -15.08
N LYS A 142 -2.87 -5.66 -15.44
CA LYS A 142 -2.41 -5.40 -16.81
C LYS A 142 -0.90 -5.18 -16.80
N PRO A 143 -0.18 -5.70 -17.81
CA PRO A 143 1.25 -5.44 -17.95
C PRO A 143 1.51 -3.94 -18.05
N VAL A 144 2.58 -3.50 -17.41
CA VAL A 144 3.14 -2.16 -17.48
C VAL A 144 4.64 -2.27 -17.66
N THR A 145 5.21 -1.44 -18.54
CA THR A 145 6.65 -1.47 -18.85
C THR A 145 7.22 -0.07 -18.69
N PRO A 146 7.37 0.44 -17.45
CA PRO A 146 7.96 1.74 -17.21
C PRO A 146 9.45 1.76 -17.61
N GLU A 147 9.92 2.92 -18.03
CA GLU A 147 11.35 3.13 -18.25
C GLU A 147 12.13 3.15 -16.92
N LYS A 148 13.40 2.77 -16.94
CA LYS A 148 14.30 2.95 -15.79
C LYS A 148 14.38 4.44 -15.44
N GLY A 149 14.29 4.77 -14.15
CA GLY A 149 14.21 6.14 -13.65
C GLY A 149 12.79 6.72 -13.63
N ALA A 150 11.79 6.02 -14.17
CA ALA A 150 10.41 6.48 -14.10
C ALA A 150 9.93 6.63 -12.65
N GLN A 151 9.21 7.72 -12.40
CA GLN A 151 8.60 7.98 -11.10
C GLN A 151 7.25 7.25 -11.00
N ILE A 152 7.10 6.46 -9.94
CA ILE A 152 5.87 5.78 -9.59
C ILE A 152 5.33 6.36 -8.29
N LYS A 153 4.05 6.73 -8.29
CA LYS A 153 3.33 7.12 -7.09
C LYS A 153 2.33 6.04 -6.72
N MET A 154 2.55 5.36 -5.62
CA MET A 154 1.62 4.38 -5.06
C MET A 154 0.64 5.06 -4.11
N ILE A 155 -0.62 4.67 -4.18
CA ILE A 155 -1.70 5.14 -3.32
C ILE A 155 -2.35 3.91 -2.70
N LEU A 156 -2.20 3.74 -1.39
CA LEU A 156 -2.83 2.68 -0.65
C LEU A 156 -4.33 2.96 -0.50
N LYS A 157 -5.17 2.04 -0.97
CA LYS A 157 -6.60 2.07 -0.61
C LYS A 157 -6.77 1.41 0.75
N LYS A 158 -7.66 1.95 1.58
CA LYS A 158 -8.03 1.29 2.84
C LYS A 158 -8.64 -0.07 2.51
N LYS A 159 -8.27 -1.12 3.26
CA LYS A 159 -8.96 -2.41 3.20
C LYS A 159 -10.39 -2.14 3.65
N VAL A 160 -11.37 -2.30 2.75
CA VAL A 160 -12.78 -2.20 3.12
C VAL A 160 -13.08 -3.49 3.86
N THR A 161 -12.97 -3.47 5.18
CA THR A 161 -13.56 -4.52 6.00
C THR A 161 -15.05 -4.40 5.80
N ARG A 162 -15.61 -5.25 4.93
CA ARG A 162 -17.06 -5.42 4.86
C ARG A 162 -17.42 -6.01 6.21
N VAL A 163 -17.92 -5.18 7.11
CA VAL A 163 -18.60 -5.67 8.30
C VAL A 163 -19.87 -6.31 7.74
N GLU A 164 -19.87 -7.63 7.60
CA GLU A 164 -21.13 -8.36 7.44
C GLU A 164 -21.90 -8.11 8.73
N GLY A 165 -22.91 -7.23 8.64
CA GLY A 165 -23.80 -6.94 9.75
C GLY A 165 -24.60 -8.18 10.10
N CYS A 166 -24.79 -8.40 11.40
CA CYS A 166 -25.80 -9.31 11.94
C CYS A 166 -27.22 -8.88 11.52
#